data_AF-A0AAW9M5Z1-F1
#
_entry.id   AF-A0AAW9M5Z1-F1
#
_cell.length_a   1.000
_cell.length_b   1.000
_cell.length_c   1.000
_cell.angle_alpha   90.00
_cell.angle_beta   90.00
_cell.angle_gamma   90.00
#
_symmetry.space_group_name_H-M   'P 1'
#
loop_
_entity.id
_entity.type
_entity.pdbx_description
1 polymer ?
#
loop_
_entity_poly.entity_id
_entity_poly.type
_entity_poly.pdbx_seq_one_letter_code
_entity_poly.pdbx_strand_id
1 'polypeptide(L)'
;MAVIAFIGLGQMGAPMASNLLKQGHQLSIFDVNPDAVQRLVEKGAQPARSPAQAAEGAEFVITMLPNGDLVRSVLLGEKGVCERLSPQALVIDMSTIHPLQTDKLIADLRVKGFAMMDVPVGRTSDHAVAGTLLLLAGGTPDQVERATPVLMAMGNELINAGGPGMGIRVKLINNYMSIALNALSAEAAVLCEALGLSFDVALQVMSGTPAGKGHFTTSWPNKVLKGDLSPAFMIDLAHKDLGIALDVANQLHVPMPLGAASREVYNQARAAGRGREDWTAILEQVRTSAGLKNHH
;
A
#
# COMPACT_ATOMS: atom_id res chain seq x y z
N MET A 1 -2.01 -4.12 29.11
CA MET A 1 -2.85 -2.91 28.99
C MET A 1 -1.92 -1.73 28.80
N ALA A 2 -2.19 -0.87 27.82
CA ALA A 2 -1.37 0.31 27.50
C ALA A 2 -2.26 1.55 27.36
N VAL A 3 -1.68 2.74 27.55
CA VAL A 3 -2.35 4.03 27.31
C VAL A 3 -2.08 4.50 25.88
N ILE A 4 -3.14 4.66 25.09
CA ILE A 4 -3.05 4.93 23.65
C ILE A 4 -3.80 6.22 23.31
N ALA A 5 -3.15 7.12 22.57
CA ALA A 5 -3.84 8.20 21.87
C ALA A 5 -4.23 7.74 20.47
N PHE A 6 -5.48 7.96 20.04
CA PHE A 6 -5.92 7.64 18.68
C PHE A 6 -6.51 8.88 18.00
N ILE A 7 -5.88 9.29 16.90
CA ILE A 7 -6.23 10.53 16.19
C ILE A 7 -6.66 10.20 14.75
N GLY A 8 -7.91 10.54 14.43
CA GLY A 8 -8.57 10.18 13.18
C GLY A 8 -9.49 8.96 13.33
N LEU A 9 -10.80 9.22 13.36
CA LEU A 9 -11.88 8.26 13.65
C LEU A 9 -12.81 8.09 12.44
N GLY A 10 -12.24 8.13 11.24
CA GLY A 10 -12.95 7.86 10.00
C GLY A 10 -13.32 6.38 9.81
N GLN A 11 -13.61 6.01 8.56
CA GLN A 11 -14.05 4.65 8.18
C GLN A 11 -13.11 3.54 8.67
N MET A 12 -11.79 3.78 8.66
CA MET A 12 -10.80 2.82 9.18
C MET A 12 -10.49 3.06 10.65
N GLY A 13 -10.29 4.32 11.07
CA GLY A 13 -9.82 4.65 12.41
C GLY A 13 -10.81 4.29 13.53
N ALA A 14 -12.11 4.52 13.33
CA ALA A 14 -13.13 4.21 14.34
C ALA A 14 -13.21 2.71 14.71
N PRO A 15 -13.26 1.76 13.75
CA PRO A 15 -13.24 0.34 14.10
C PRO A 15 -11.89 -0.12 14.66
N MET A 16 -10.76 0.44 14.20
CA MET A 16 -9.43 0.17 14.77
C MET A 16 -9.37 0.57 16.26
N ALA A 17 -9.79 1.80 16.59
CA ALA A 17 -9.89 2.27 17.97
C ALA A 17 -10.86 1.42 18.81
N SER A 18 -11.98 1.00 18.23
CA SER A 18 -12.95 0.12 18.89
C SER A 18 -12.31 -1.23 19.27
N ASN A 19 -11.44 -1.80 18.42
CA ASN A 19 -10.79 -3.07 18.72
C ASN A 19 -9.71 -2.93 19.80
N LEU A 20 -9.00 -1.80 19.87
CA LEU A 20 -8.09 -1.52 20.98
C LEU A 20 -8.85 -1.45 22.32
N LEU A 21 -10.02 -0.81 22.37
CA LEU A 21 -10.88 -0.80 23.57
C LEU A 21 -11.32 -2.22 23.97
N LYS A 22 -11.74 -3.05 23.01
CA LYS A 22 -12.13 -4.45 23.29
C LYS A 22 -11.01 -5.29 23.89
N GLN A 23 -9.75 -4.99 23.54
CA GLN A 23 -8.56 -5.64 24.11
C GLN A 23 -8.14 -5.04 25.47
N GLY A 24 -8.95 -4.12 26.02
CA GLY A 24 -8.74 -3.54 27.35
C GLY A 24 -7.70 -2.42 27.41
N HIS A 25 -7.30 -1.83 26.27
CA HIS A 25 -6.45 -0.64 26.26
C HIS A 25 -7.22 0.61 26.69
N GLN A 26 -6.52 1.57 27.29
CA GLN A 26 -7.09 2.88 27.62
C GLN A 26 -6.87 3.81 26.44
N LEU A 27 -7.94 4.40 25.90
CA LEU A 27 -7.85 5.27 24.72
C LEU A 27 -8.21 6.71 25.05
N SER A 28 -7.33 7.64 24.69
CA SER A 28 -7.62 9.07 24.54
C SER A 28 -7.78 9.38 23.06
N ILE A 29 -8.90 9.96 22.64
CA ILE A 29 -9.26 10.05 21.22
C ILE A 29 -9.51 11.48 20.77
N PHE A 30 -9.16 11.76 19.51
CA PHE A 30 -9.46 13.02 18.86
C PHE A 30 -9.84 12.82 17.39
N ASP A 31 -10.91 13.50 16.96
CA ASP A 31 -11.27 13.71 15.57
C ASP A 31 -11.90 15.10 15.44
N VAL A 32 -11.82 15.70 14.26
CA VAL A 32 -12.49 16.98 13.98
C VAL A 32 -14.02 16.83 13.92
N ASN A 33 -14.52 15.63 13.67
CA ASN A 33 -15.93 15.27 13.69
C ASN A 33 -16.36 14.84 15.10
N PRO A 34 -17.17 15.64 15.82
CA PRO A 34 -17.61 15.33 17.18
C PRO A 34 -18.46 14.05 17.26
N ASP A 35 -19.24 13.72 16.22
CA ASP A 35 -20.07 12.51 16.20
C ASP A 35 -19.22 11.24 16.10
N ALA A 36 -18.04 11.32 15.48
CA ALA A 36 -17.09 10.22 15.45
C ALA A 36 -16.46 9.98 16.84
N VAL A 37 -16.15 11.06 17.57
CA VAL A 37 -15.65 11.00 18.95
C VAL A 37 -16.71 10.41 19.87
N GLN A 38 -17.95 10.94 19.83
CA GLN A 38 -19.03 10.52 20.72
C GLN A 38 -19.33 9.01 20.62
N ARG A 39 -19.35 8.45 19.41
CA ARG A 39 -19.56 7.00 19.19
C ARG A 39 -18.51 6.09 19.84
N LEU A 40 -17.28 6.59 20.06
CA LEU A 40 -16.22 5.85 20.72
C LEU A 40 -16.20 6.11 22.24
N VAL A 41 -16.64 7.30 22.68
CA VAL A 41 -16.87 7.59 24.10
C VAL A 41 -17.92 6.66 24.69
N GLU A 42 -19.00 6.40 23.95
CA GLU A 42 -20.03 5.41 24.32
C GLU A 42 -19.48 3.99 24.49
N LYS A 43 -18.29 3.71 23.93
CA LYS A 43 -17.58 2.43 24.08
C LYS A 43 -16.46 2.47 25.14
N GLY A 44 -16.30 3.57 25.86
CA GLY A 44 -15.34 3.73 26.95
C GLY A 44 -14.05 4.48 26.60
N ALA A 45 -13.94 5.12 25.43
CA ALA A 45 -12.83 6.02 25.14
C ALA A 45 -12.97 7.37 25.88
N GLN A 46 -11.83 8.01 26.16
CA GLN A 46 -11.77 9.35 26.73
C GLN A 46 -11.63 10.40 25.62
N PRO A 47 -12.53 11.40 25.53
CA PRO A 47 -12.44 12.42 24.50
C PRO A 47 -11.36 13.46 24.84
N ALA A 48 -10.57 13.85 23.84
CA ALA A 48 -9.65 14.98 23.91
C ALA A 48 -10.15 16.14 23.03
N ARG A 49 -9.77 17.37 23.37
CA ARG A 49 -10.12 18.61 22.64
C ARG A 49 -9.07 19.00 21.61
N SER A 50 -7.92 18.33 21.60
CA SER A 50 -6.85 18.54 20.62
C SER A 50 -5.93 17.31 20.55
N PRO A 51 -5.12 17.18 19.48
CA PRO A 51 -4.07 16.16 19.41
C PRO A 51 -3.08 16.21 20.57
N ALA A 52 -2.67 17.40 21.02
CA ALA A 52 -1.80 17.58 22.18
C ALA A 52 -2.43 16.97 23.44
N GLN A 53 -3.71 17.26 23.72
CA GLN A 53 -4.40 16.70 24.87
C GLN A 53 -4.56 15.17 24.74
N ALA A 54 -4.80 14.66 23.53
CA ALA A 54 -4.90 13.23 23.30
C ALA A 54 -3.59 12.50 23.65
N ALA A 55 -2.44 13.11 23.33
CA ALA A 55 -1.12 12.54 23.51
C ALA A 55 -0.56 12.63 24.96
N GLU A 56 -1.17 13.44 25.82
CA GLU A 56 -0.69 13.63 27.20
C GLU A 56 -0.79 12.33 28.00
N GLY A 57 0.36 11.79 28.43
CA GLY A 57 0.45 10.52 29.16
C GLY A 57 0.33 9.25 28.30
N ALA A 58 0.19 9.36 26.99
CA ALA A 58 0.10 8.20 26.10
C ALA A 58 1.46 7.51 25.91
N GLU A 59 1.47 6.17 25.92
CA GLU A 59 2.62 5.34 25.56
C GLU A 59 2.74 5.16 24.05
N PHE A 60 1.59 5.11 23.37
CA PHE A 60 1.49 5.00 21.92
C PHE A 60 0.55 6.09 21.39
N VAL A 61 0.92 6.73 20.28
CA VAL A 61 0.06 7.68 19.56
C VAL A 61 -0.16 7.17 18.15
N ILE A 62 -1.40 6.84 17.82
CA ILE A 62 -1.79 6.32 16.51
C ILE A 62 -2.47 7.44 15.71
N THR A 63 -2.02 7.66 14.47
CA THR A 63 -2.69 8.52 13.49
C THR A 63 -3.27 7.70 12.34
N MET A 64 -4.51 8.00 11.96
CA MET A 64 -5.18 7.39 10.81
C MET A 64 -5.94 8.45 10.01
N LEU A 65 -5.22 9.14 9.12
CA LEU A 65 -5.65 10.39 8.49
C LEU A 65 -5.64 10.32 6.95
N PRO A 66 -6.38 11.20 6.26
CA PRO A 66 -6.50 11.16 4.80
C PRO A 66 -5.23 11.44 3.99
N ASN A 67 -4.30 12.26 4.50
CA ASN A 67 -3.10 12.66 3.76
C ASN A 67 -1.96 13.14 4.68
N GLY A 68 -0.76 13.29 4.12
CA GLY A 68 0.44 13.66 4.87
C GLY A 68 0.45 15.07 5.43
N ASP A 69 -0.28 16.02 4.83
CA ASP A 69 -0.39 17.38 5.36
C ASP A 69 -1.19 17.41 6.66
N LEU A 70 -2.26 16.61 6.73
CA LEU A 70 -3.04 16.41 7.95
C LEU A 70 -2.23 15.67 9.02
N VAL A 71 -1.48 14.62 8.65
CA VAL A 71 -0.55 13.95 9.59
C VAL A 71 0.45 14.95 10.15
N ARG A 72 1.08 15.76 9.28
CA ARG A 72 2.02 16.80 9.70
C ARG A 72 1.38 17.82 10.62
N SER A 73 0.19 18.32 10.29
CA SER A 73 -0.53 19.30 11.12
C SER A 73 -0.89 18.73 12.48
N VAL A 74 -1.35 17.49 12.54
CA VAL A 74 -1.70 16.80 13.80
C VAL A 74 -0.45 16.58 14.66
N LEU A 75 0.69 16.24 14.06
CA LEU A 75 1.91 15.96 14.82
C LEU A 75 2.66 17.23 15.25
N LEU A 76 2.82 18.19 14.34
CA LEU A 76 3.76 19.32 14.47
C LEU A 76 3.08 20.70 14.42
N GLY A 77 1.78 20.77 14.18
CA GLY A 77 1.02 22.02 14.15
C GLY A 77 0.67 22.56 15.54
N GLU A 78 -0.09 23.65 15.56
CA GLU A 78 -0.61 24.24 16.80
C GLU A 78 -1.52 23.24 17.54
N LYS A 79 -1.30 23.08 18.85
CA LYS A 79 -1.95 22.05 19.68
C LYS A 79 -1.74 20.63 19.14
N GLY A 80 -0.63 20.44 18.43
CA GLY A 80 -0.22 19.16 17.86
C GLY A 80 0.35 18.21 18.91
N VAL A 81 0.44 16.93 18.55
CA VAL A 81 0.92 15.85 19.41
C VAL A 81 2.24 16.21 20.11
N CYS A 82 3.21 16.79 19.37
CA CYS A 82 4.54 17.09 19.89
C CYS A 82 4.57 18.11 21.04
N GLU A 83 3.50 18.86 21.30
CA GLU A 83 3.46 19.82 22.41
C GLU A 83 3.35 19.15 23.79
N ARG A 84 2.85 17.90 23.84
CA ARG A 84 2.60 17.15 25.10
C ARG A 84 3.09 15.70 25.06
N LEU A 85 3.73 15.29 23.97
CA LEU A 85 4.24 13.93 23.80
C LEU A 85 5.38 13.63 24.77
N SER A 86 5.33 12.48 25.42
CA SER A 86 6.46 11.97 26.20
C SER A 86 7.60 11.52 25.27
N PRO A 87 8.89 11.80 25.59
CA PRO A 87 10.03 11.25 24.85
C PRO A 87 10.10 9.72 24.83
N GLN A 88 9.42 9.06 25.78
CA GLN A 88 9.34 7.59 25.84
C GLN A 88 8.19 7.02 24.98
N ALA A 89 7.27 7.84 24.51
CA ALA A 89 6.13 7.41 23.70
C ALA A 89 6.58 7.02 22.28
N LEU A 90 5.77 6.19 21.61
CA LEU A 90 5.96 5.80 20.22
C LEU A 90 4.80 6.31 19.36
N VAL A 91 5.10 7.13 18.36
CA VAL A 91 4.13 7.54 17.34
C VAL A 91 4.08 6.47 16.25
N ILE A 92 2.87 6.04 15.89
CA ILE A 92 2.59 5.05 14.87
C ILE A 92 1.64 5.68 13.84
N ASP A 93 2.16 6.08 12.68
CA ASP A 93 1.29 6.54 11.60
C ASP A 93 0.81 5.35 10.76
N MET A 94 -0.50 5.13 10.76
CA MET A 94 -1.16 4.06 9.99
C MET A 94 -1.82 4.59 8.71
N SER A 95 -1.71 5.90 8.47
CA SER A 95 -2.20 6.57 7.28
C SER A 95 -1.49 6.08 6.01
N THR A 96 -2.17 6.12 4.87
CA THR A 96 -1.51 5.94 3.57
C THR A 96 -1.16 7.31 3.00
N ILE A 97 0.11 7.72 3.13
CA ILE A 97 0.62 9.03 2.71
C ILE A 97 1.82 8.91 1.77
N HIS A 98 2.37 10.04 1.32
CA HIS A 98 3.57 10.03 0.48
C HIS A 98 4.80 9.51 1.26
N PRO A 99 5.56 8.52 0.76
CA PRO A 99 6.65 7.91 1.53
C PRO A 99 7.77 8.89 1.89
N LEU A 100 8.09 9.85 1.01
CA LEU A 100 9.07 10.90 1.34
C LEU A 100 8.55 11.90 2.40
N GLN A 101 7.23 12.06 2.55
CA GLN A 101 6.67 12.82 3.67
C GLN A 101 6.82 12.03 4.97
N THR A 102 6.60 10.71 4.96
CA THR A 102 6.88 9.83 6.10
C THR A 102 8.34 9.94 6.54
N ASP A 103 9.30 9.84 5.61
CA ASP A 103 10.73 9.98 5.94
C ASP A 103 11.02 11.31 6.63
N LYS A 104 10.44 12.40 6.08
CA LYS A 104 10.60 13.74 6.64
C LYS A 104 9.99 13.85 8.02
N LEU A 105 8.80 13.31 8.25
CA LEU A 105 8.14 13.31 9.56
C LEU A 105 8.95 12.53 10.60
N ILE A 106 9.44 11.34 10.25
CA ILE A 106 10.30 10.55 11.13
C ILE A 106 11.58 11.33 11.47
N ALA A 107 12.20 11.99 10.49
CA ALA A 107 13.39 12.81 10.72
C ALA A 107 13.11 14.03 11.60
N ASP A 108 12.04 14.78 11.31
CA ASP A 108 11.63 15.98 12.05
C ASP A 108 11.27 15.64 13.52
N LEU A 109 10.60 14.51 13.78
CA LEU A 109 10.30 14.02 15.14
C LEU A 109 11.57 13.55 15.87
N ARG A 110 12.48 12.86 15.18
CA ARG A 110 13.76 12.43 15.76
C ARG A 110 14.61 13.62 16.23
N VAL A 111 14.67 14.71 15.46
CA VAL A 111 15.37 15.95 15.86
C VAL A 111 14.79 16.55 17.15
N LYS A 112 13.50 16.35 17.40
CA LYS A 112 12.80 16.79 18.62
C LYS A 112 12.90 15.79 19.78
N GLY A 113 13.58 14.65 19.59
CA GLY A 113 13.72 13.60 20.60
C GLY A 113 12.53 12.64 20.70
N PHE A 114 11.67 12.58 19.66
CA PHE A 114 10.51 11.69 19.62
C PHE A 114 10.72 10.52 18.64
N ALA A 115 10.15 9.36 18.98
CA ALA A 115 10.18 8.17 18.14
C ALA A 115 8.90 8.05 17.29
N MET A 116 9.07 7.77 16.00
CA MET A 116 7.97 7.54 15.06
C MET A 116 8.26 6.32 14.17
N MET A 117 7.22 5.56 13.86
CA MET A 117 7.22 4.48 12.87
C MET A 117 5.99 4.57 11.96
N ASP A 118 6.08 3.95 10.79
CA ASP A 118 5.01 3.84 9.80
C ASP A 118 4.45 2.42 9.76
N VAL A 119 3.15 2.25 10.00
CA VAL A 119 2.45 0.96 9.95
C VAL A 119 1.12 1.09 9.19
N PRO A 120 1.17 1.41 7.88
CA PRO A 120 -0.06 1.41 7.09
C PRO A 120 -0.65 0.00 6.99
N VAL A 121 -1.94 -0.05 6.63
CA VAL A 121 -2.70 -1.30 6.64
C VAL A 121 -3.16 -1.71 5.25
N GLY A 122 -3.12 -3.00 4.94
CA GLY A 122 -3.82 -3.59 3.79
C GLY A 122 -5.24 -4.02 4.15
N ARG A 123 -5.98 -4.52 3.15
CA ARG A 123 -7.41 -4.89 3.23
C ARG A 123 -8.33 -3.66 3.40
N THR A 124 -9.59 -3.88 3.78
CA THR A 124 -10.67 -2.86 3.74
C THR A 124 -11.32 -2.64 5.11
N SER A 125 -12.32 -1.76 5.18
CA SER A 125 -13.01 -1.41 6.43
C SER A 125 -13.67 -2.60 7.14
N ASP A 126 -14.15 -3.59 6.40
CA ASP A 126 -14.75 -4.79 7.00
C ASP A 126 -13.73 -5.56 7.84
N HIS A 127 -12.48 -5.57 7.36
CA HIS A 127 -11.35 -6.16 8.07
C HIS A 127 -10.91 -5.31 9.25
N ALA A 128 -11.03 -3.97 9.16
CA ALA A 128 -10.82 -3.10 10.30
C ALA A 128 -11.83 -3.37 11.42
N VAL A 129 -13.11 -3.60 11.09
CA VAL A 129 -14.15 -3.98 12.06
C VAL A 129 -13.82 -5.32 12.70
N ALA A 130 -13.43 -6.32 11.89
CA ALA A 130 -13.13 -7.66 12.33
C ALA A 130 -11.78 -7.80 13.08
N GLY A 131 -10.92 -6.79 13.06
CA GLY A 131 -9.56 -6.88 13.63
C GLY A 131 -8.64 -7.77 12.80
N THR A 132 -8.88 -7.86 11.49
CA THR A 132 -8.17 -8.73 10.55
C THR A 132 -7.47 -7.92 9.46
N LEU A 133 -7.00 -6.72 9.76
CA LEU A 133 -6.14 -5.97 8.86
C LEU A 133 -4.79 -6.68 8.64
N LEU A 134 -4.21 -6.44 7.48
CA LEU A 134 -2.81 -6.76 7.20
C LEU A 134 -1.95 -5.56 7.64
N LEU A 135 -1.04 -5.76 8.59
CA LEU A 135 -0.21 -4.71 9.16
C LEU A 135 1.15 -4.69 8.43
N LEU A 136 1.49 -3.58 7.78
CA LEU A 136 2.72 -3.42 7.01
C LEU A 136 3.71 -2.59 7.83
N ALA A 137 4.45 -3.25 8.72
CA ALA A 137 5.21 -2.59 9.78
C ALA A 137 6.60 -2.13 9.29
N GLY A 138 6.73 -0.83 9.04
CA GLY A 138 8.01 -0.14 8.99
C GLY A 138 8.51 0.21 10.40
N GLY A 139 9.68 0.83 10.48
CA GLY A 139 10.37 1.15 11.73
C GLY A 139 11.57 0.25 12.03
N THR A 140 12.29 0.57 13.10
CA THR A 140 13.39 -0.26 13.62
C THR A 140 12.88 -1.57 14.20
N PRO A 141 13.72 -2.62 14.32
CA PRO A 141 13.33 -3.87 14.97
C PRO A 141 12.69 -3.66 16.35
N ASP A 142 13.29 -2.83 17.20
CA ASP A 142 12.79 -2.51 18.54
C ASP A 142 11.42 -1.83 18.53
N GLN A 143 11.19 -0.92 17.57
CA GLN A 143 9.88 -0.27 17.41
C GLN A 143 8.81 -1.27 16.99
N VAL A 144 9.12 -2.16 16.05
CA VAL A 144 8.20 -3.19 15.58
C VAL A 144 7.87 -4.17 16.72
N GLU A 145 8.88 -4.65 17.45
CA GLU A 145 8.68 -5.53 18.60
C GLU A 145 7.80 -4.86 19.66
N ARG A 146 8.12 -3.63 20.06
CA ARG A 146 7.36 -2.86 21.05
C ARG A 146 5.92 -2.61 20.63
N ALA A 147 5.68 -2.31 19.36
CA ALA A 147 4.34 -2.00 18.84
C ALA A 147 3.49 -3.25 18.59
N THR A 148 4.09 -4.41 18.34
CA THR A 148 3.39 -5.64 17.92
C THR A 148 2.18 -6.00 18.81
N PRO A 149 2.27 -6.00 20.16
CA PRO A 149 1.11 -6.32 21.00
C PRO A 149 -0.08 -5.39 20.79
N VAL A 150 0.17 -4.11 20.50
CA VAL A 150 -0.88 -3.11 20.21
C VAL A 150 -1.40 -3.26 18.78
N LEU A 151 -0.51 -3.48 17.81
CA LEU A 151 -0.88 -3.63 16.40
C LEU A 151 -1.77 -4.85 16.16
N MET A 152 -1.49 -5.97 16.83
CA MET A 152 -2.26 -7.22 16.71
C MET A 152 -3.68 -7.15 17.31
N ALA A 153 -4.04 -6.06 18.00
CA ALA A 153 -5.44 -5.78 18.33
C ALA A 153 -6.26 -5.34 17.10
N MET A 154 -5.61 -4.82 16.07
CA MET A 154 -6.26 -4.22 14.89
C MET A 154 -6.07 -5.06 13.62
N GLY A 155 -5.11 -5.97 13.62
CA GLY A 155 -4.83 -6.88 12.52
C GLY A 155 -4.56 -8.30 12.97
N ASN A 156 -4.58 -9.24 12.03
CA ASN A 156 -4.33 -10.66 12.29
C ASN A 156 -3.06 -11.18 11.61
N GLU A 157 -2.38 -10.32 10.86
CA GLU A 157 -1.16 -10.65 10.14
C GLU A 157 -0.27 -9.41 10.12
N LEU A 158 1.00 -9.58 10.46
CA LEU A 158 1.99 -8.51 10.47
C LEU A 158 3.17 -8.91 9.60
N ILE A 159 3.48 -8.07 8.63
CA ILE A 159 4.68 -8.18 7.79
C ILE A 159 5.66 -7.10 8.25
N ASN A 160 6.83 -7.52 8.73
CA ASN A 160 7.93 -6.60 9.00
C ASN A 160 8.55 -6.17 7.66
N ALA A 161 8.42 -4.88 7.33
CA ALA A 161 8.84 -4.32 6.05
C ALA A 161 10.35 -4.01 5.99
N GLY A 162 11.09 -4.17 7.09
CA GLY A 162 12.55 -4.14 7.08
C GLY A 162 13.20 -2.78 7.33
N GLY A 163 12.48 -1.80 7.88
CA GLY A 163 13.09 -0.54 8.33
C GLY A 163 12.14 0.66 8.36
N PRO A 164 12.59 1.81 8.91
CA PRO A 164 11.84 3.07 8.88
C PRO A 164 11.44 3.47 7.45
N GLY A 165 10.16 3.81 7.26
CA GLY A 165 9.59 4.21 5.97
C GLY A 165 9.31 3.04 5.00
N MET A 166 9.66 1.80 5.35
CA MET A 166 9.46 0.65 4.45
C MET A 166 8.01 0.17 4.43
N GLY A 167 7.26 0.36 5.52
CA GLY A 167 5.84 0.01 5.59
C GLY A 167 5.01 0.80 4.57
N ILE A 168 5.22 2.12 4.52
CA ILE A 168 4.55 2.98 3.54
C ILE A 168 5.01 2.75 2.11
N ARG A 169 6.28 2.39 1.90
CA ARG A 169 6.78 2.04 0.56
C ARG A 169 6.14 0.76 0.05
N VAL A 170 6.11 -0.32 0.84
CA VAL A 170 5.48 -1.58 0.40
C VAL A 170 3.98 -1.40 0.21
N LYS A 171 3.31 -0.60 1.05
CA LYS A 171 1.90 -0.24 0.85
C LYS A 171 1.67 0.48 -0.48
N LEU A 172 2.52 1.46 -0.81
CA LEU A 172 2.42 2.22 -2.04
C LEU A 172 2.60 1.32 -3.27
N ILE A 173 3.61 0.44 -3.26
CA ILE A 173 3.86 -0.51 -4.37
C ILE A 173 2.68 -1.47 -4.55
N ASN A 174 2.17 -2.05 -3.46
CA ASN A 174 1.00 -2.93 -3.49
C ASN A 174 -0.22 -2.23 -4.11
N ASN A 175 -0.52 -1.01 -3.66
CA ASN A 175 -1.67 -0.26 -4.15
C ASN A 175 -1.49 0.22 -5.59
N TYR A 176 -0.30 0.70 -5.96
CA TYR A 176 0.00 1.07 -7.35
C TYR A 176 -0.28 -0.10 -8.29
N MET A 177 0.24 -1.29 -7.93
CA MET A 177 0.04 -2.49 -8.72
C MET A 177 -1.44 -2.87 -8.82
N SER A 178 -2.16 -2.96 -7.69
CA SER A 178 -3.56 -3.42 -7.70
C SER A 178 -4.52 -2.44 -8.36
N ILE A 179 -4.32 -1.13 -8.19
CA ILE A 179 -5.17 -0.08 -8.77
C ILE A 179 -4.99 -0.03 -10.29
N ALA A 180 -3.74 -0.06 -10.78
CA ALA A 180 -3.47 -0.11 -12.22
C ALA A 180 -3.94 -1.43 -12.84
N LEU A 181 -3.71 -2.55 -12.16
CA LEU A 181 -4.17 -3.86 -12.61
C LEU A 181 -5.68 -3.91 -12.77
N ASN A 182 -6.45 -3.29 -11.86
CA ASN A 182 -7.91 -3.25 -11.99
C ASN A 182 -8.37 -2.63 -13.32
N ALA A 183 -7.72 -1.55 -13.77
CA ALA A 183 -8.01 -0.95 -15.07
C ALA A 183 -7.65 -1.89 -16.24
N LEU A 184 -6.50 -2.57 -16.18
CA LEU A 184 -6.10 -3.54 -17.21
C LEU A 184 -7.03 -4.77 -17.24
N SER A 185 -7.45 -5.25 -16.07
CA SER A 185 -8.42 -6.35 -15.94
C SER A 185 -9.77 -5.97 -16.56
N ALA A 186 -10.20 -4.71 -16.41
CA ALA A 186 -11.42 -4.21 -17.05
C ALA A 186 -11.31 -4.22 -18.59
N GLU A 187 -10.19 -3.78 -19.16
CA GLU A 187 -9.96 -3.84 -20.62
C GLU A 187 -10.09 -5.28 -21.16
N ALA A 188 -9.43 -6.23 -20.48
CA ALA A 188 -9.48 -7.64 -20.87
C ALA A 188 -10.90 -8.25 -20.75
N ALA A 189 -11.63 -7.92 -19.69
CA ALA A 189 -12.98 -8.42 -19.46
C ALA A 189 -13.98 -7.87 -20.50
N VAL A 190 -13.89 -6.58 -20.83
CA VAL A 190 -14.77 -5.96 -21.86
C VAL A 190 -14.43 -6.46 -23.25
N LEU A 191 -13.13 -6.69 -23.57
CA LEU A 191 -12.76 -7.33 -24.84
C LEU A 191 -13.29 -8.77 -24.94
N CYS A 192 -13.26 -9.52 -23.83
CA CYS A 192 -13.85 -10.86 -23.74
C CYS A 192 -15.36 -10.83 -24.06
N GLU A 193 -16.10 -9.89 -23.45
CA GLU A 193 -17.53 -9.70 -23.71
C GLU A 193 -17.81 -9.33 -25.17
N ALA A 194 -17.07 -8.36 -25.73
CA ALA A 194 -17.24 -7.92 -27.11
C ALA A 194 -16.95 -9.02 -28.15
N LEU A 195 -16.10 -9.99 -27.79
CA LEU A 195 -15.83 -11.19 -28.60
C LEU A 195 -16.88 -12.30 -28.45
N GLY A 196 -17.89 -12.12 -27.58
CA GLY A 196 -18.89 -13.14 -27.28
C GLY A 196 -18.32 -14.34 -26.51
N LEU A 197 -17.16 -14.18 -25.86
CA LEU A 197 -16.53 -15.22 -25.06
C LEU A 197 -17.10 -15.20 -23.64
N SER A 198 -17.47 -16.38 -23.12
CA SER A 198 -17.85 -16.52 -21.70
C SER A 198 -16.70 -16.09 -20.79
N PHE A 199 -16.98 -15.15 -19.90
CA PHE A 199 -15.99 -14.67 -18.94
C PHE A 199 -15.48 -15.78 -18.01
N ASP A 200 -16.32 -16.74 -17.64
CA ASP A 200 -15.91 -17.91 -16.83
C ASP A 200 -14.87 -18.76 -17.54
N VAL A 201 -15.01 -18.96 -18.86
CA VAL A 201 -14.03 -19.68 -19.67
C VAL A 201 -12.70 -18.92 -19.71
N ALA A 202 -12.75 -17.59 -19.90
CA ALA A 202 -11.55 -16.76 -19.85
C ALA A 202 -10.86 -16.82 -18.48
N LEU A 203 -11.63 -16.74 -17.38
CA LEU A 203 -11.12 -16.86 -16.01
C LEU A 203 -10.48 -18.22 -15.75
N GLN A 204 -11.12 -19.31 -16.19
CA GLN A 204 -10.60 -20.67 -16.02
C GLN A 204 -9.20 -20.78 -16.65
N VAL A 205 -9.01 -20.26 -17.86
CA VAL A 205 -7.70 -20.25 -18.53
C VAL A 205 -6.72 -19.33 -17.80
N MET A 206 -7.11 -18.10 -17.50
CA MET A 206 -6.22 -17.10 -16.88
C MET A 206 -5.73 -17.54 -15.50
N SER A 207 -6.55 -18.26 -14.73
CA SER A 207 -6.17 -18.81 -13.42
C SER A 207 -4.96 -19.75 -13.47
N GLY A 208 -4.71 -20.39 -14.62
CA GLY A 208 -3.58 -21.29 -14.86
C GLY A 208 -2.30 -20.61 -15.34
N THR A 209 -2.34 -19.33 -15.73
CA THR A 209 -1.26 -18.65 -16.47
C THR A 209 -0.77 -17.38 -15.76
N PRO A 210 0.30 -16.71 -16.24
CA PRO A 210 0.72 -15.42 -15.68
C PRO A 210 -0.35 -14.32 -15.72
N ALA A 211 -1.36 -14.42 -16.58
CA ALA A 211 -2.46 -13.44 -16.65
C ALA A 211 -3.26 -13.37 -15.34
N GLY A 212 -3.57 -14.52 -14.72
CA GLY A 212 -4.28 -14.58 -13.43
C GLY A 212 -3.35 -14.70 -12.21
N LYS A 213 -2.19 -15.36 -12.35
CA LYS A 213 -1.24 -15.57 -11.22
C LYS A 213 -0.20 -14.46 -11.06
N GLY A 214 -0.06 -13.59 -12.05
CA GLY A 214 0.95 -12.55 -12.10
C GLY A 214 2.34 -13.06 -12.48
N HIS A 215 3.17 -12.16 -13.04
CA HIS A 215 4.51 -12.48 -13.52
C HIS A 215 5.56 -12.66 -12.39
N PHE A 216 5.36 -12.00 -11.25
CA PHE A 216 6.34 -11.96 -10.14
C PHE A 216 6.74 -13.35 -9.62
N THR A 217 5.80 -14.30 -9.62
CA THR A 217 5.99 -15.66 -9.08
C THR A 217 5.92 -16.76 -10.15
N THR A 218 5.71 -16.39 -11.42
CA THR A 218 5.58 -17.36 -12.52
C THR A 218 6.73 -17.23 -13.51
N SER A 219 6.70 -16.22 -14.38
CA SER A 219 7.67 -16.06 -15.46
C SER A 219 9.02 -15.49 -15.01
N TRP A 220 9.02 -14.57 -14.03
CA TRP A 220 10.22 -13.82 -13.65
C TRP A 220 11.30 -14.63 -12.90
N PRO A 221 10.98 -15.48 -11.91
CA PRO A 221 11.99 -16.09 -11.03
C PRO A 221 13.04 -16.95 -11.73
N ASN A 222 12.72 -17.56 -12.86
CA ASN A 222 13.63 -18.42 -13.61
C ASN A 222 14.25 -17.74 -14.85
N LYS A 223 13.95 -16.46 -15.07
CA LYS A 223 14.42 -15.68 -16.22
C LYS A 223 15.13 -14.41 -15.76
N VAL A 224 14.51 -13.24 -15.96
CA VAL A 224 15.12 -11.94 -15.68
C VAL A 224 15.69 -11.80 -14.26
N LEU A 225 15.07 -12.42 -13.24
CA LEU A 225 15.57 -12.33 -11.86
C LEU A 225 16.83 -13.19 -11.60
N LYS A 226 17.24 -14.03 -12.55
CA LYS A 226 18.51 -14.78 -12.55
C LYS A 226 19.48 -14.26 -13.61
N GLY A 227 19.18 -13.15 -14.28
CA GLY A 227 19.95 -12.65 -15.40
C GLY A 227 19.85 -13.49 -16.68
N ASP A 228 18.94 -14.47 -16.77
CA ASP A 228 18.70 -15.24 -17.99
C ASP A 228 17.61 -14.59 -18.83
N LEU A 229 18.01 -14.00 -19.96
CA LEU A 229 17.10 -13.39 -20.94
C LEU A 229 16.88 -14.27 -22.18
N SER A 230 17.34 -15.54 -22.17
CA SER A 230 17.06 -16.47 -23.25
C SER A 230 15.54 -16.72 -23.36
N PRO A 231 14.95 -16.73 -24.57
CA PRO A 231 13.51 -16.66 -24.71
C PRO A 231 12.81 -17.97 -24.35
N ALA A 232 11.87 -17.90 -23.40
CA ALA A 232 10.74 -18.83 -23.34
C ALA A 232 9.57 -18.30 -24.19
N PHE A 233 9.35 -16.98 -24.18
CA PHE A 233 8.43 -16.28 -25.09
C PHE A 233 9.07 -14.96 -25.52
N MET A 234 9.36 -14.79 -26.81
CA MET A 234 10.11 -13.63 -27.32
C MET A 234 9.30 -12.33 -27.22
N ILE A 235 9.99 -11.21 -26.94
CA ILE A 235 9.42 -9.86 -26.98
C ILE A 235 8.74 -9.55 -28.32
N ASP A 236 9.32 -9.95 -29.45
CA ASP A 236 8.71 -9.74 -30.78
C ASP A 236 7.36 -10.47 -30.92
N LEU A 237 7.22 -11.66 -30.32
CA LEU A 237 5.96 -12.42 -30.33
C LEU A 237 4.93 -11.78 -29.40
N ALA A 238 5.33 -11.37 -28.20
CA ALA A 238 4.47 -10.64 -27.28
C ALA A 238 3.95 -9.33 -27.89
N HIS A 239 4.83 -8.57 -28.55
CA HIS A 239 4.48 -7.35 -29.27
C HIS A 239 3.49 -7.62 -30.41
N LYS A 240 3.72 -8.69 -31.21
CA LYS A 240 2.80 -9.09 -32.29
C LYS A 240 1.41 -9.42 -31.74
N ASP A 241 1.33 -10.18 -30.65
CA ASP A 241 0.05 -10.58 -30.05
C ASP A 241 -0.70 -9.39 -29.44
N LEU A 242 0.01 -8.44 -28.82
CA LEU A 242 -0.58 -7.15 -28.41
C LEU A 242 -1.10 -6.35 -29.61
N GLY A 243 -0.39 -6.39 -30.75
CA GLY A 243 -0.86 -5.80 -32.01
C GLY A 243 -2.22 -6.36 -32.44
N ILE A 244 -2.35 -7.69 -32.46
CA ILE A 244 -3.62 -8.37 -32.79
C ILE A 244 -4.73 -7.98 -31.81
N ALA A 245 -4.44 -7.98 -30.50
CA ALA A 245 -5.43 -7.61 -29.49
C ALA A 245 -5.95 -6.17 -29.69
N LEU A 246 -5.05 -5.23 -29.99
CA LEU A 246 -5.42 -3.84 -30.25
C LEU A 246 -6.17 -3.67 -31.57
N ASP A 247 -5.82 -4.41 -32.61
CA ASP A 247 -6.54 -4.37 -33.89
C ASP A 247 -7.99 -4.85 -33.70
N VAL A 248 -8.20 -5.96 -32.99
CA VAL A 248 -9.52 -6.48 -32.64
C VAL A 248 -10.30 -5.47 -31.80
N ALA A 249 -9.69 -4.92 -30.76
CA ALA A 249 -10.35 -3.95 -29.89
C ALA A 249 -10.79 -2.70 -30.64
N ASN A 250 -9.97 -2.18 -31.58
CA ASN A 250 -10.34 -1.05 -32.42
C ASN A 250 -11.51 -1.39 -33.37
N GLN A 251 -11.54 -2.59 -33.97
CA GLN A 251 -12.65 -3.03 -34.82
C GLN A 251 -13.97 -3.16 -34.04
N LEU A 252 -13.88 -3.56 -32.76
CA LEU A 252 -15.03 -3.72 -31.86
C LEU A 252 -15.34 -2.48 -31.04
N HIS A 253 -14.61 -1.37 -31.24
CA HIS A 253 -14.76 -0.12 -30.49
C HIS A 253 -14.62 -0.28 -28.97
N VAL A 254 -13.74 -1.19 -28.52
CA VAL A 254 -13.38 -1.40 -27.12
C VAL A 254 -12.12 -0.58 -26.79
N PRO A 255 -12.22 0.50 -26.01
CA PRO A 255 -11.04 1.30 -25.66
C PRO A 255 -10.11 0.53 -24.72
N MET A 256 -8.84 0.36 -25.12
CA MET A 256 -7.81 -0.31 -24.32
C MET A 256 -6.54 0.56 -24.14
N PRO A 257 -6.63 1.69 -23.42
CA PRO A 257 -5.50 2.60 -23.24
C PRO A 257 -4.27 1.96 -22.58
N LEU A 258 -4.43 1.07 -21.59
CA LEU A 258 -3.30 0.38 -20.97
C LEU A 258 -2.68 -0.64 -21.93
N GLY A 259 -3.50 -1.40 -22.67
CA GLY A 259 -3.01 -2.26 -23.75
C GLY A 259 -2.21 -1.48 -24.79
N ALA A 260 -2.72 -0.35 -25.25
CA ALA A 260 -2.07 0.52 -26.22
C ALA A 260 -0.73 1.07 -25.71
N ALA A 261 -0.71 1.63 -24.50
CA ALA A 261 0.51 2.11 -23.86
C ALA A 261 1.54 0.98 -23.68
N SER A 262 1.08 -0.22 -23.31
CA SER A 262 1.97 -1.38 -23.13
C SER A 262 2.66 -1.78 -24.44
N ARG A 263 1.95 -1.78 -25.58
CA ARG A 263 2.55 -2.10 -26.88
C ARG A 263 3.70 -1.16 -27.22
N GLU A 264 3.58 0.13 -26.90
CA GLU A 264 4.65 1.09 -27.15
C GLU A 264 5.86 0.88 -26.22
N VAL A 265 5.67 0.36 -25.00
CA VAL A 265 6.78 -0.11 -24.15
C VAL A 265 7.50 -1.31 -24.77
N TYR A 266 6.74 -2.28 -25.31
CA TYR A 266 7.33 -3.40 -26.07
C TYR A 266 8.04 -2.92 -27.34
N ASN A 267 7.51 -1.91 -28.03
CA ASN A 267 8.14 -1.30 -29.19
C ASN A 267 9.47 -0.63 -28.82
N GLN A 268 9.53 0.07 -27.68
CA GLN A 268 10.77 0.62 -27.15
C GLN A 268 11.80 -0.47 -26.83
N ALA A 269 11.38 -1.60 -26.26
CA ALA A 269 12.26 -2.74 -26.02
C ALA A 269 12.83 -3.33 -27.32
N ARG A 270 12.00 -3.44 -28.37
CA ARG A 270 12.43 -3.88 -29.71
C ARG A 270 13.45 -2.92 -30.31
N ALA A 271 13.19 -1.61 -30.21
CA ALA A 271 14.14 -0.57 -30.65
C ALA A 271 15.47 -0.61 -29.89
N ALA A 272 15.46 -1.05 -28.62
CA ALA A 272 16.65 -1.29 -27.82
C ALA A 272 17.37 -2.63 -28.13
N GLY A 273 16.94 -3.37 -29.17
CA GLY A 273 17.56 -4.64 -29.59
C GLY A 273 17.07 -5.87 -28.83
N ARG A 274 16.03 -5.74 -28.00
CA ARG A 274 15.55 -6.83 -27.12
C ARG A 274 14.53 -7.77 -27.76
N GLY A 275 14.21 -7.61 -29.05
CA GLY A 275 13.12 -8.34 -29.70
C GLY A 275 13.18 -9.87 -29.57
N ARG A 276 14.40 -10.43 -29.53
CA ARG A 276 14.66 -11.87 -29.38
C ARG A 276 14.92 -12.33 -27.95
N GLU A 277 14.91 -11.42 -26.98
CA GLU A 277 14.98 -11.74 -25.56
C GLU A 277 13.62 -12.25 -25.07
N ASP A 278 13.62 -12.93 -23.93
CA ASP A 278 12.41 -13.31 -23.21
C ASP A 278 11.56 -12.09 -22.83
N TRP A 279 10.24 -12.21 -22.86
CA TRP A 279 9.30 -11.14 -22.49
C TRP A 279 9.52 -10.58 -21.08
N THR A 280 10.17 -11.34 -20.18
CA THR A 280 10.54 -10.84 -18.86
C THR A 280 11.64 -9.77 -18.89
N ALA A 281 12.36 -9.62 -20.00
CA ALA A 281 13.33 -8.55 -20.23
C ALA A 281 12.70 -7.15 -20.29
N ILE A 282 11.36 -7.04 -20.35
CA ILE A 282 10.66 -5.77 -20.13
C ILE A 282 10.99 -5.16 -18.77
N LEU A 283 11.28 -5.98 -17.74
CA LEU A 283 11.78 -5.46 -16.46
C LEU A 283 13.10 -4.69 -16.63
N GLU A 284 14.08 -5.26 -17.34
CA GLU A 284 15.36 -4.58 -17.62
C GLU A 284 15.16 -3.35 -18.52
N GLN A 285 14.23 -3.40 -19.47
CA GLN A 285 13.86 -2.24 -20.27
C GLN A 285 13.36 -1.08 -19.39
N VAL A 286 12.42 -1.35 -18.48
CA VAL A 286 11.87 -0.32 -17.58
C VAL A 286 12.93 0.21 -16.62
N ARG A 287 13.80 -0.67 -16.08
CA ARG A 287 14.95 -0.25 -15.25
C ARG A 287 15.89 0.67 -16.01
N THR A 288 16.23 0.34 -17.26
CA THR A 288 17.07 1.16 -18.14
C THR A 288 16.42 2.52 -18.41
N SER A 289 15.12 2.54 -18.76
CA SER A 289 14.37 3.79 -18.98
C SER A 289 14.33 4.68 -17.73
N ALA A 290 14.42 4.10 -16.52
CA ALA A 290 14.52 4.83 -15.26
C ALA A 290 15.96 5.26 -14.89
N GLY A 291 16.95 5.01 -15.74
CA GLY A 291 18.36 5.33 -15.49
C GLY A 291 19.06 4.41 -14.50
N LEU A 292 18.47 3.25 -14.18
CA LEU A 292 19.08 2.24 -13.30
C LEU A 292 20.02 1.33 -14.10
N LYS A 293 21.15 0.94 -13.49
CA LYS A 293 22.11 0.02 -14.11
C LYS A 293 21.61 -1.43 -14.08
N ASN A 294 21.91 -2.21 -15.12
CA ASN A 294 21.60 -3.64 -15.17
C ASN A 294 22.21 -4.38 -13.96
N HIS A 295 21.48 -5.35 -13.39
CA HIS A 295 22.11 -6.27 -12.43
C HIS A 295 22.97 -7.24 -13.26
N HIS A 296 24.29 -7.09 -13.16
CA HIS A 296 25.23 -8.09 -13.65
C HIS A 296 25.36 -9.22 -12.62
#